data_AF-A0A2G6FXG2-F1
#
_entry.id   AF-A0A2G6FXG2-F1
#
_cell.length_a   1.000
_cell.length_b   1.000
_cell.length_c   1.000
_cell.angle_alpha   90.00
_cell.angle_beta   90.00
_cell.angle_gamma   90.00
#
_symmetry.space_group_name_H-M   'P 1'
#
loop_
_entity.id
_entity.type
_entity.pdbx_description
1 polymer ?
#
loop_
_entity_poly.entity_id
_entity_poly.type
_entity_poly.pdbx_seq_one_letter_code
_entity_poly.pdbx_strand_id
1 'polypeptide(L)'
;MTATESRTIRTLIRYAIVMVFLTLLLGLAYQESAKKLTFTLLPGGSHLEAVLHLALVHGHFMTVGVLLPLALAGALVLGRKIGGTEVPGWAHKTLLMGYLPFAVGTLLLQLYKGYHILLMARAGERDFAVIDAAFMGGSHALRYGVYGVVHTLMGVTLGVFLVALWRSLKGAPART
;
A
#
# COMPACT_ATOMS: atom_id res chain seq x y z
N MET A 1 -9.87 -17.86 19.97
CA MET A 1 -9.97 -16.84 18.91
C MET A 1 -11.43 -16.43 18.83
N THR A 2 -11.73 -15.14 18.90
CA THR A 2 -13.14 -14.68 18.91
C THR A 2 -13.71 -14.58 17.49
N ALA A 3 -15.03 -14.40 17.38
CA ALA A 3 -15.69 -14.25 16.09
C ALA A 3 -15.18 -13.02 15.32
N THR A 4 -14.96 -11.91 16.03
CA THR A 4 -14.43 -10.65 15.47
C THR A 4 -13.00 -10.83 14.93
N GLU A 5 -12.14 -11.51 15.69
CA GLU A 5 -10.75 -11.77 15.29
C GLU A 5 -10.70 -12.70 14.07
N SER A 6 -11.48 -13.79 14.09
CA SER A 6 -11.61 -14.73 12.97
C SER A 6 -12.10 -14.05 11.69
N ARG A 7 -13.09 -13.15 11.82
CA ARG A 7 -13.61 -12.35 10.70
C ARG A 7 -12.54 -11.42 10.15
N THR A 8 -11.79 -10.75 11.02
CA THR A 8 -10.70 -9.84 10.62
C THR A 8 -9.63 -10.58 9.84
N ILE A 9 -9.13 -11.71 10.35
CA ILE A 9 -8.14 -12.56 9.68
C ILE A 9 -8.64 -12.97 8.29
N ARG A 10 -9.89 -13.44 8.19
CA ARG A 10 -10.49 -13.83 6.91
C ARG A 10 -10.56 -12.65 5.93
N THR A 11 -10.92 -11.46 6.41
CA THR A 11 -10.97 -10.25 5.57
C THR A 11 -9.58 -9.85 5.07
N LEU A 12 -8.56 -9.86 5.94
CA LEU A 12 -7.17 -9.55 5.55
C LEU A 12 -6.63 -10.53 4.51
N ILE A 13 -6.91 -11.83 4.68
CA ILE A 13 -6.49 -12.86 3.71
C ILE A 13 -7.22 -12.67 2.38
N ARG A 14 -8.54 -12.46 2.39
CA ARG A 14 -9.32 -12.21 1.16
C ARG A 14 -8.84 -10.97 0.44
N TYR A 15 -8.57 -9.90 1.18
CA TYR A 15 -7.99 -8.67 0.65
C TYR A 15 -6.63 -8.97 -0.01
N ALA A 16 -5.72 -9.63 0.69
CA ALA A 16 -4.40 -9.98 0.15
C ALA A 16 -4.51 -10.84 -1.13
N ILE A 17 -5.43 -11.82 -1.17
CA ILE A 17 -5.66 -12.64 -2.38
C ILE A 17 -6.08 -11.77 -3.56
N VAL A 18 -7.06 -10.87 -3.37
CA VAL A 18 -7.47 -9.93 -4.43
C VAL A 18 -6.29 -9.07 -4.87
N MET A 19 -5.53 -8.55 -3.91
CA MET A 19 -4.36 -7.71 -4.18
C MET A 19 -3.24 -8.48 -4.88
N VAL A 20 -3.07 -9.79 -4.68
CA VAL A 20 -2.12 -10.62 -5.45
C VAL A 20 -2.48 -10.59 -6.93
N PHE A 21 -3.74 -10.85 -7.27
CA PHE A 21 -4.18 -10.79 -8.67
C PHE A 21 -3.94 -9.41 -9.28
N LEU A 22 -4.29 -8.34 -8.56
CA LEU A 22 -4.03 -6.97 -9.02
C LEU A 22 -2.52 -6.68 -9.18
N THR A 23 -1.69 -7.14 -8.24
CA THR A 23 -0.24 -6.99 -8.29
C THR A 23 0.36 -7.70 -9.50
N LEU A 24 -0.10 -8.92 -9.80
CA LEU A 24 0.33 -9.67 -10.98
C LEU A 24 -0.08 -8.97 -12.28
N LEU A 25 -1.33 -8.51 -12.38
CA LEU A 25 -1.80 -7.74 -13.53
C LEU A 25 -0.97 -6.46 -13.73
N LEU A 26 -0.66 -5.75 -12.64
CA LEU A 26 0.21 -4.57 -12.69
C LEU A 26 1.65 -4.91 -13.05
N GLY A 27 2.15 -6.08 -12.65
CA GLY A 27 3.47 -6.58 -13.05
C GLY A 27 3.54 -6.82 -14.56
N LEU A 28 2.50 -7.44 -15.14
CA LEU A 28 2.37 -7.59 -16.59
C LEU A 28 2.26 -6.23 -17.30
N ALA A 29 1.41 -5.34 -16.79
CA ALA A 29 1.25 -4.00 -17.34
C ALA A 29 2.55 -3.17 -17.25
N TYR A 30 3.33 -3.34 -16.17
CA TYR A 30 4.67 -2.78 -16.00
C TYR A 30 5.61 -3.28 -17.09
N GLN A 31 5.71 -4.61 -17.26
CA GLN A 31 6.60 -5.20 -18.26
C GLN A 31 6.25 -4.72 -19.68
N GLU A 32 4.97 -4.76 -20.05
CA GLU A 32 4.51 -4.30 -21.37
C GLU A 32 4.67 -2.79 -21.57
N SER A 33 4.61 -2.01 -20.49
CA SER A 33 4.81 -0.56 -20.58
C SER A 33 6.28 -0.17 -20.65
N ALA A 34 7.14 -0.87 -19.90
CA ALA A 34 8.57 -0.65 -19.87
C ALA A 34 9.23 -1.00 -21.21
N LYS A 35 8.82 -2.10 -21.86
CA LYS A 35 9.32 -2.47 -23.20
C LYS A 35 9.14 -1.37 -24.26
N LYS A 36 8.12 -0.53 -24.10
CA LYS A 36 7.80 0.57 -25.03
C LYS A 36 8.59 1.86 -24.76
N LEU A 37 9.34 1.92 -23.66
CA LEU A 37 10.29 2.99 -23.37
C LEU A 37 11.67 2.50 -23.82
N THR A 38 12.07 2.82 -25.03
CA THR A 38 13.42 2.48 -25.52
C THR A 38 14.41 3.59 -25.21
N PHE A 39 15.70 3.29 -25.14
CA PHE A 39 16.76 4.30 -24.98
C PHE A 39 16.87 5.26 -26.19
N THR A 40 16.30 4.89 -27.33
CA THR A 40 16.14 5.79 -28.47
C THR A 40 15.02 6.81 -28.25
N LEU A 41 14.03 6.47 -27.41
CA LEU A 41 12.89 7.32 -27.09
C LEU A 41 13.13 8.15 -25.83
N LEU A 42 13.90 7.70 -24.84
CA LEU A 42 14.25 8.45 -23.62
C LEU A 42 15.77 8.39 -23.37
N PRO A 43 16.45 9.52 -23.11
CA PRO A 43 17.80 9.51 -22.56
C PRO A 43 17.90 8.65 -21.30
N GLY A 44 19.05 8.03 -21.05
CA GLY A 44 19.23 7.00 -20.03
C GLY A 44 18.75 7.40 -18.62
N GLY A 45 18.97 8.66 -18.21
CA GLY A 45 18.53 9.17 -16.90
C GLY A 45 16.99 9.18 -16.77
N SER A 46 16.30 9.86 -17.69
CA SER A 46 14.84 9.91 -17.72
C SER A 46 14.22 8.52 -17.87
N HIS A 47 14.86 7.63 -18.65
CA HIS A 47 14.41 6.26 -18.83
C HIS A 47 14.41 5.50 -17.50
N LEU A 48 15.51 5.60 -16.75
CA LEU A 48 15.65 4.97 -15.44
C LEU A 48 14.58 5.49 -14.47
N GLU A 49 14.37 6.81 -14.40
CA GLU A 49 13.37 7.40 -13.50
C GLU A 49 11.95 6.94 -13.82
N ALA A 50 11.57 6.92 -15.11
CA ALA A 50 10.25 6.45 -15.53
C ALA A 50 10.02 4.97 -15.17
N VAL A 51 11.02 4.12 -15.39
CA VAL A 51 10.96 2.68 -15.05
C VAL A 51 10.91 2.48 -13.53
N LEU A 52 11.71 3.22 -12.76
CA LEU A 52 11.70 3.16 -11.30
C LEU A 52 10.34 3.52 -10.73
N HIS A 53 9.69 4.58 -11.21
CA HIS A 53 8.36 4.94 -10.76
C HIS A 53 7.31 3.85 -11.03
N LEU A 54 7.38 3.20 -12.18
CA LEU A 54 6.46 2.10 -12.50
C LEU A 54 6.77 0.83 -11.69
N ALA A 55 8.04 0.54 -11.43
CA ALA A 55 8.45 -0.54 -10.54
C ALA A 55 8.00 -0.30 -9.09
N LEU A 56 8.08 0.95 -8.63
CA LEU A 56 7.60 1.36 -7.30
C LEU A 56 6.10 1.11 -7.13
N VAL A 57 5.28 1.35 -8.17
CA VAL A 57 3.84 1.02 -8.15
C VAL A 57 3.65 -0.46 -7.85
N HIS A 58 4.26 -1.33 -8.65
CA HIS A 58 4.15 -2.78 -8.46
C HIS A 58 4.65 -3.22 -7.07
N GLY A 59 5.80 -2.70 -6.63
CA GLY A 59 6.37 -2.98 -5.31
C GLY A 59 5.43 -2.58 -4.16
N HIS A 60 4.78 -1.41 -4.24
CA HIS A 60 3.82 -0.97 -3.21
C HIS A 60 2.57 -1.83 -3.17
N PHE A 61 2.04 -2.24 -4.32
CA PHE A 61 0.91 -3.17 -4.38
C PHE A 61 1.26 -4.50 -3.69
N MET A 62 2.47 -5.01 -3.91
CA MET A 62 2.92 -6.22 -3.23
C MET A 62 3.10 -6.01 -1.72
N THR A 63 3.79 -4.95 -1.30
CA THR A 63 4.09 -4.75 0.13
C THR A 63 2.86 -4.34 0.95
N VAL A 64 2.14 -3.31 0.53
CA VAL A 64 0.98 -2.75 1.25
C VAL A 64 -0.29 -3.55 0.99
N GLY A 65 -0.48 -4.03 -0.24
CA GLY A 65 -1.67 -4.77 -0.64
C GLY A 65 -1.64 -6.25 -0.25
N VAL A 66 -0.46 -6.88 -0.22
CA VAL A 66 -0.36 -8.33 -0.01
C VAL A 66 0.38 -8.66 1.29
N LEU A 67 1.66 -8.31 1.38
CA LEU A 67 2.53 -8.79 2.45
C LEU A 67 2.11 -8.26 3.82
N LEU A 68 1.80 -6.97 3.93
CA LEU A 68 1.42 -6.36 5.20
C LEU A 68 0.09 -6.91 5.75
N PRO A 69 -1.00 -7.03 4.97
CA PRO A 69 -2.23 -7.69 5.45
C PRO A 69 -2.02 -9.15 5.88
N LEU A 70 -1.20 -9.91 5.16
CA LEU A 70 -0.84 -11.28 5.55
C LEU A 70 -0.03 -11.30 6.85
N ALA A 71 0.91 -10.37 7.01
CA ALA A 71 1.69 -10.23 8.25
C ALA A 71 0.79 -9.87 9.44
N LEU A 72 -0.19 -8.98 9.26
CA LEU A 72 -1.15 -8.62 10.32
C LEU A 72 -2.08 -9.79 10.68
N ALA A 73 -2.55 -10.55 9.68
CA ALA A 73 -3.31 -11.76 9.91
C ALA A 73 -2.49 -12.81 10.67
N GLY A 74 -1.23 -13.01 10.27
CA GLY A 74 -0.28 -13.89 10.95
C GLY A 74 0.01 -13.45 12.38
N ALA A 75 0.18 -12.14 12.60
CA ALA A 75 0.44 -11.57 13.92
C ALA A 75 -0.74 -11.79 14.89
N LEU A 76 -1.98 -11.68 14.42
CA LEU A 76 -3.17 -12.02 15.22
C LEU A 76 -3.18 -13.51 15.63
N VAL A 77 -2.92 -14.41 14.68
CA VAL A 77 -2.86 -15.86 14.95
C VAL A 77 -1.73 -16.20 15.92
N LEU A 78 -0.52 -15.68 15.68
CA LEU A 78 0.65 -15.93 16.51
C LEU A 78 0.46 -15.33 17.91
N GLY A 79 -0.05 -14.10 18.01
CA GLY A 79 -0.33 -13.44 19.28
C GLY A 79 -1.22 -14.27 20.19
N ARG A 80 -2.26 -14.89 19.65
CA ARG A 80 -3.10 -15.84 20.40
C ARG A 80 -2.36 -17.11 20.79
N LYS A 81 -1.58 -17.71 19.88
CA LYS A 81 -0.84 -18.96 20.16
C LYS A 81 0.17 -18.80 21.29
N ILE A 82 0.82 -17.64 21.37
CA ILE A 82 1.80 -17.34 22.43
C ILE A 82 1.17 -16.90 23.75
N GLY A 83 -0.16 -16.89 23.86
CA GLY A 83 -0.87 -16.58 25.11
C GLY A 83 -1.30 -15.12 25.26
N GLY A 84 -1.20 -14.30 24.21
CA GLY A 84 -1.73 -12.95 24.22
C GLY A 84 -3.25 -12.92 24.46
N THR A 85 -3.71 -11.83 25.06
CA THR A 85 -5.13 -11.58 25.30
C THR A 85 -5.85 -11.19 24.01
N GLU A 86 -7.17 -11.01 24.07
CA GLU A 86 -7.94 -10.60 22.91
C GLU A 86 -7.59 -9.15 22.52
N VAL A 87 -7.48 -8.89 21.21
CA VAL A 87 -7.40 -7.53 20.69
C VAL A 87 -8.80 -6.92 20.72
N PRO A 88 -8.99 -5.72 21.28
CA PRO A 88 -10.32 -5.16 21.45
C PRO A 88 -11.01 -4.90 20.09
N GLY A 89 -12.34 -5.07 20.05
CA GLY A 89 -13.13 -4.95 18.81
C GLY A 89 -12.98 -3.61 18.07
N TRP A 90 -12.75 -2.52 18.78
CA TRP A 90 -12.51 -1.21 18.15
C TRP A 90 -11.21 -1.19 17.34
N ALA A 91 -10.17 -1.93 17.74
CA ALA A 91 -8.90 -1.97 17.01
C ALA A 91 -9.07 -2.76 15.70
N HIS A 92 -9.83 -3.84 15.71
CA HIS A 92 -10.24 -4.54 14.49
C HIS A 92 -11.02 -3.62 13.55
N LYS A 93 -11.94 -2.80 14.08
CA LYS A 93 -12.67 -1.80 13.28
C LYS A 93 -11.72 -0.76 12.67
N THR A 94 -10.76 -0.24 13.45
CA THR A 94 -9.73 0.69 12.95
C THR A 94 -8.90 0.07 11.82
N LEU A 95 -8.54 -1.20 11.92
CA LEU A 95 -7.82 -1.89 10.86
C LEU A 95 -8.66 -2.05 9.59
N LEU A 96 -9.91 -2.51 9.72
CA LEU A 96 -10.75 -2.83 8.56
C LEU A 96 -11.38 -1.60 7.90
N MET A 97 -11.75 -0.59 8.68
CA MET A 97 -12.43 0.63 8.20
C MET A 97 -11.49 1.85 8.09
N GLY A 98 -10.29 1.76 8.68
CA GLY A 98 -9.25 2.77 8.56
C GLY A 98 -8.17 2.31 7.59
N TYR A 99 -7.32 1.38 8.04
CA TYR A 99 -6.13 0.98 7.28
C TYR A 99 -6.46 0.48 5.87
N LEU A 100 -7.41 -0.46 5.72
CA LEU A 100 -7.69 -1.06 4.41
C LEU A 100 -8.18 -0.03 3.35
N PRO A 101 -9.18 0.82 3.62
CA PRO A 101 -9.58 1.86 2.67
C PRO A 101 -8.45 2.84 2.34
N PHE A 102 -7.68 3.28 3.33
CA PHE A 102 -6.56 4.20 3.08
C PHE A 102 -5.36 3.53 2.39
N ALA A 103 -5.16 2.23 2.59
CA ALA A 103 -4.21 1.43 1.83
C ALA A 103 -4.62 1.37 0.35
N VAL A 104 -5.89 1.07 0.06
CA VAL A 104 -6.41 1.13 -1.32
C VAL A 104 -6.23 2.54 -1.91
N GLY A 105 -6.59 3.59 -1.18
CA GLY A 105 -6.38 4.96 -1.62
C GLY A 105 -4.91 5.27 -1.93
N THR A 106 -3.99 4.85 -1.07
CA THR A 106 -2.54 5.03 -1.26
C THR A 106 -2.08 4.31 -2.53
N LEU A 107 -2.53 3.08 -2.75
CA LEU A 107 -2.18 2.29 -3.92
C LEU A 107 -2.73 2.90 -5.21
N LEU A 108 -3.97 3.40 -5.21
CA LEU A 108 -4.55 4.10 -6.35
C LEU A 108 -3.81 5.39 -6.67
N LEU A 109 -3.39 6.15 -5.65
CA LEU A 109 -2.58 7.36 -5.85
C LEU A 109 -1.20 7.03 -6.44
N GLN A 110 -0.55 5.98 -5.95
CA GLN A 110 0.73 5.53 -6.53
C GLN A 110 0.55 5.09 -7.98
N LEU A 111 -0.50 4.31 -8.28
CA LEU A 111 -0.82 3.91 -9.64
C LEU A 111 -1.03 5.13 -10.54
N TYR A 112 -1.82 6.10 -10.09
CA TYR A 112 -2.07 7.33 -10.84
C TYR A 112 -0.78 8.12 -11.08
N LYS A 113 0.06 8.31 -10.06
CA LYS A 113 1.35 9.00 -10.21
C LYS A 113 2.29 8.28 -11.17
N GLY A 114 2.43 6.95 -11.04
CA GLY A 114 3.29 6.15 -11.91
C GLY A 114 2.85 6.22 -13.37
N TYR A 115 1.54 6.13 -13.64
CA TYR A 115 1.02 6.25 -15.01
C TYR A 115 1.07 7.67 -15.55
N HIS A 116 0.84 8.70 -14.72
CA HIS A 116 1.02 10.10 -15.13
C HIS A 116 2.44 10.35 -15.62
N ILE A 117 3.44 9.91 -14.85
CA ILE A 117 4.86 10.01 -15.24
C ILE A 117 5.12 9.28 -16.55
N LEU A 118 4.66 8.03 -16.67
CA LEU A 118 4.82 7.23 -17.87
C LEU A 118 4.23 7.91 -19.12
N LEU A 119 3.01 8.45 -19.01
CA LEU A 119 2.32 9.07 -20.15
C LEU A 119 2.98 10.39 -20.57
N MET A 120 3.38 11.22 -19.61
CA MET A 120 4.11 12.47 -19.92
C MET A 120 5.46 12.18 -20.56
N ALA A 121 6.20 11.20 -20.04
CA ALA A 121 7.46 10.76 -20.64
C ALA A 121 7.28 10.25 -22.08
N ARG A 122 6.19 9.53 -22.36
CA ARG A 122 5.84 9.08 -23.71
C ARG A 122 5.40 10.21 -24.63
N ALA A 123 4.80 11.27 -24.08
CA ALA A 123 4.45 12.47 -24.82
C ALA A 123 5.67 13.35 -25.17
N GLY A 124 6.86 12.98 -24.69
CA GLY A 124 8.12 13.63 -25.03
C GLY A 124 8.66 14.56 -23.94
N GLU A 125 7.94 14.73 -22.83
CA GLU A 125 8.44 15.50 -21.68
C GLU A 125 9.62 14.76 -21.02
N ARG A 126 10.69 15.50 -20.73
CA ARG A 126 11.94 14.97 -20.16
C ARG A 126 12.28 15.57 -18.81
N ASP A 127 11.71 16.73 -18.50
CA ASP A 127 11.89 17.39 -17.23
C ASP A 127 10.89 16.84 -16.20
N PHE A 128 11.39 16.03 -15.27
CA PHE A 128 10.57 15.45 -14.22
C PHE A 128 10.00 16.48 -13.25
N ALA A 129 10.62 17.65 -13.11
CA ALA A 129 10.04 18.74 -12.34
C ALA A 129 8.76 19.24 -13.02
N VAL A 130 8.75 19.35 -14.36
CA VAL A 130 7.54 19.70 -15.13
C VAL A 130 6.49 18.60 -15.03
N ILE A 131 6.88 17.33 -15.15
CA ILE A 131 5.97 16.19 -15.00
C ILE A 131 5.30 16.18 -13.62
N ASP A 132 6.09 16.33 -12.55
CA ASP A 132 5.60 16.35 -11.17
C ASP A 132 4.76 17.61 -10.89
N ALA A 133 5.14 18.76 -11.46
CA ALA A 133 4.36 19.99 -11.40
C ALA A 133 3.05 19.92 -12.19
N ALA A 134 2.93 19.07 -13.21
CA ALA A 134 1.69 18.85 -13.95
C ALA A 134 0.74 17.85 -13.27
N PHE A 135 1.24 17.09 -12.29
CA PHE A 135 0.45 16.08 -11.59
C PHE A 135 -0.75 16.69 -10.88
N MET A 136 -1.93 16.06 -10.98
CA MET A 136 -3.21 16.59 -10.49
C MET A 136 -3.54 17.99 -11.03
N GLY A 137 -3.22 18.23 -12.30
CA GLY A 137 -3.43 19.53 -12.96
C GLY A 137 -2.58 20.65 -12.39
N GLY A 138 -1.50 20.32 -11.67
CA GLY A 138 -0.57 21.24 -11.03
C GLY A 138 -1.07 21.94 -9.77
N SER A 139 -2.18 21.48 -9.20
CA SER A 139 -2.63 21.96 -7.90
C SER A 139 -1.79 21.35 -6.77
N HIS A 140 -0.86 22.13 -6.22
CA HIS A 140 -0.07 21.75 -5.05
C HIS A 140 -0.97 21.43 -3.84
N ALA A 141 -2.02 22.24 -3.60
CA ALA A 141 -2.95 22.02 -2.50
C ALA A 141 -3.68 20.68 -2.64
N LEU A 142 -4.16 20.34 -3.85
CA LEU A 142 -4.81 19.05 -4.10
C LEU A 142 -3.83 17.89 -3.91
N ARG A 143 -2.63 18.00 -4.49
CA ARG A 143 -1.57 17.00 -4.39
C ARG A 143 -1.20 16.70 -2.95
N TYR A 144 -0.83 17.72 -2.18
CA TYR A 144 -0.39 17.54 -0.80
C TYR A 144 -1.55 17.18 0.13
N GLY A 145 -2.73 17.76 -0.08
CA GLY A 145 -3.92 17.44 0.69
C GLY A 145 -4.31 15.98 0.54
N VAL A 146 -4.43 15.48 -0.69
CA VAL A 146 -4.85 14.10 -0.96
C VAL A 146 -3.78 13.10 -0.51
N TYR A 147 -2.52 13.29 -0.89
CA TYR A 147 -1.44 12.39 -0.45
C TYR A 147 -1.27 12.38 1.06
N GLY A 148 -1.23 13.57 1.67
CA GLY A 148 -1.08 13.73 3.11
C GLY A 148 -2.20 13.02 3.86
N VAL A 149 -3.46 13.31 3.51
CA VAL A 149 -4.61 12.69 4.18
C VAL A 149 -4.61 11.18 4.02
N VAL A 150 -4.50 10.66 2.80
CA VAL A 150 -4.64 9.22 2.55
C VAL A 150 -3.49 8.43 3.16
N HIS A 151 -2.25 8.89 2.96
CA HIS A 151 -1.07 8.17 3.46
C HIS A 151 -0.93 8.28 4.98
N THR A 152 -1.16 9.47 5.55
CA THR A 152 -1.10 9.66 7.01
C THR A 152 -2.20 8.88 7.72
N LEU A 153 -3.44 8.88 7.21
CA LEU A 153 -4.52 8.12 7.84
C LEU A 153 -4.29 6.60 7.74
N MET A 154 -3.71 6.09 6.64
CA MET A 154 -3.25 4.70 6.56
C MET A 154 -2.24 4.39 7.68
N GLY A 155 -1.21 5.22 7.84
CA GLY A 155 -0.19 5.04 8.86
C GLY A 155 -0.72 5.14 10.30
N VAL A 156 -1.56 6.13 10.58
CA VAL A 156 -2.17 6.34 11.91
C VAL A 156 -3.05 5.17 12.29
N THR A 157 -3.94 4.73 11.40
CA THR A 157 -4.87 3.63 11.68
C THR A 157 -4.15 2.29 11.85
N LEU A 158 -3.08 2.05 11.08
CA LEU A 158 -2.18 0.92 11.29
C LEU A 158 -1.48 1.00 12.65
N GLY A 159 -0.89 2.15 12.99
CA GLY A 159 -0.19 2.36 14.26
C GLY A 159 -1.09 2.15 15.47
N VAL A 160 -2.32 2.68 15.42
CA VAL A 160 -3.34 2.46 16.45
C VAL A 160 -3.65 0.97 16.65
N PHE A 161 -3.80 0.21 15.56
CA PHE A 161 -4.00 -1.24 15.64
C PHE A 161 -2.77 -1.96 16.22
N LEU A 162 -1.56 -1.60 15.79
CA LEU A 162 -0.32 -2.20 16.28
C LEU A 162 -0.09 -1.96 17.77
N VAL A 163 -0.44 -0.78 18.28
CA VAL A 163 -0.39 -0.49 19.73
C VAL A 163 -1.40 -1.36 20.50
N ALA A 164 -2.60 -1.55 19.97
CA ALA A 164 -3.60 -2.42 20.60
C ALA A 164 -3.15 -3.89 20.61
N LEU A 165 -2.57 -4.36 19.50
CA LEU A 165 -1.96 -5.69 19.39
C LEU A 165 -0.82 -5.86 20.39
N TRP A 166 0.10 -4.90 20.49
CA TRP A 166 1.21 -4.97 21.44
C TRP A 166 0.73 -5.05 22.89
N ARG A 167 -0.30 -4.27 23.25
CA ARG A 167 -0.91 -4.33 24.58
C ARG A 167 -1.55 -5.69 24.86
N SER A 168 -2.17 -6.33 23.86
CA SER A 168 -2.74 -7.67 24.04
C SER A 168 -1.67 -8.74 24.28
N LEU A 169 -0.46 -8.56 23.74
CA LEU A 169 0.68 -9.45 24.00
C LEU A 169 1.23 -9.28 25.43
N LYS A 170 1.25 -8.05 25.96
CA LYS A 170 1.74 -7.77 27.33
C LYS A 170 0.83 -8.27 28.44
N GLY A 171 -0.47 -8.43 28.17
CA GLY A 171 -1.44 -8.96 29.12
C GLY A 171 -1.36 -10.48 29.32
N ALA A 172 -0.44 -11.18 28.63
CA ALA A 172 -0.25 -12.61 28.80
C ALA A 172 0.30 -12.90 30.21
N PRO A 173 -0.36 -13.75 31.02
CA PRO A 173 0.25 -14.21 32.27
C PRO A 173 1.56 -14.93 31.95
N ALA A 174 2.62 -14.65 32.73
CA ALA A 174 3.89 -15.34 32.61
C ALA A 174 3.60 -16.85 32.72
N ARG A 175 3.90 -17.61 31.66
CA ARG A 175 3.87 -19.07 31.74
C ARG A 175 5.04 -19.48 32.62
N THR A 176 4.80 -19.65 33.92
CA THR A 176 5.69 -20.33 34.86
C THR A 176 5.59 -21.83 34.66
#